data_AF-A0A643JYJ0-F1
#
_entry.id   AF-A0A643JYJ0-F1
#
_cell.length_a   1.000
_cell.length_b   1.000
_cell.length_c   1.000
_cell.angle_alpha   90.00
_cell.angle_beta   90.00
_cell.angle_gamma   90.00
#
_symmetry.space_group_name_H-M   'P 1'
#
loop_
_entity.id
_entity.type
_entity.pdbx_description
1 polymer ?
#
loop_
_entity_poly.entity_id
_entity_poly.type
_entity_poly.pdbx_seq_one_letter_code
_entity_poly.pdbx_strand_id
1 'polypeptide(L)'
;MQPIRFEEADSEARTQIGEGLTRIAVTAGRLETGRKEGRYFLRHDDGCAVCGEHVVAGEPFYLDPDTGEVLCETHGRERRDA
;
A
#
# COMPACT_ATOMS: atom_id res chain seq x y z
N MET A 1 -14.02 5.79 -0.10
CA MET A 1 -13.02 6.62 0.59
C MET A 1 -11.95 7.04 -0.40
N GLN A 2 -11.21 8.12 -0.14
CA GLN A 2 -10.08 8.48 -1.00
C GLN A 2 -8.89 7.53 -0.75
N PRO A 3 -8.09 7.21 -1.79
CA PRO A 3 -6.85 6.47 -1.63
C PRO A 3 -5.93 7.13 -0.59
N ILE A 4 -5.37 6.30 0.28
CA ILE A 4 -4.43 6.71 1.32
C ILE A 4 -3.04 6.75 0.69
N ARG A 5 -2.39 7.92 0.74
CA ARG A 5 -1.00 8.07 0.27
C ARG A 5 -0.03 7.60 1.35
N PHE A 6 0.95 6.81 0.93
CA PHE A 6 2.17 6.54 1.67
C PHE A 6 3.28 7.38 1.04
N GLU A 7 4.02 8.11 1.87
CA GLU A 7 5.09 9.00 1.39
C GLU A 7 6.26 8.22 0.82
N GLU A 8 6.60 7.08 1.43
CA GLU A 8 7.72 6.24 1.02
C GLU A 8 7.37 4.77 1.29
N ALA A 9 7.73 3.90 0.34
CA ALA A 9 7.73 2.46 0.56
C ALA A 9 9.03 1.99 1.21
N ASP A 10 8.95 1.10 2.21
CA ASP A 10 10.17 0.54 2.82
C ASP A 10 10.95 -0.36 1.86
N SER A 11 10.23 -1.03 0.96
CA SER A 11 10.77 -1.95 -0.03
C SER A 11 9.77 -2.15 -1.17
N GLU A 12 10.22 -2.79 -2.25
CA GLU A 12 9.31 -3.19 -3.34
C GLU A 12 8.19 -4.13 -2.87
N ALA A 13 8.47 -5.01 -1.90
CA ALA A 13 7.52 -6.03 -1.46
C ALA A 13 6.53 -5.55 -0.39
N ARG A 14 6.92 -4.59 0.45
CA ARG A 14 6.16 -4.22 1.65
C ARG A 14 6.55 -2.87 2.25
N THR A 15 5.63 -2.33 3.04
CA THR A 15 5.80 -1.14 3.87
C THR A 15 5.26 -1.38 5.27
N GLN A 16 6.00 -1.00 6.30
CA GLN A 16 5.59 -1.08 7.69
C GLN A 16 4.43 -0.12 7.95
N ILE A 17 3.41 -0.60 8.65
CA ILE A 17 2.22 0.17 8.95
C ILE A 17 1.91 0.19 10.44
N GLY A 18 1.24 1.26 10.88
CA GLY A 18 0.71 1.38 12.24
C GLY A 18 -0.62 0.64 12.44
N GLU A 19 -1.06 0.54 13.70
CA GLU A 19 -2.33 -0.12 14.07
C GLU A 19 -3.55 0.47 13.35
N GLY A 20 -3.56 1.78 13.11
CA GLY A 20 -4.64 2.47 12.41
C GLY A 20 -4.91 1.97 10.99
N LEU A 21 -3.90 1.42 10.31
CA LEU A 21 -4.02 0.88 8.94
C LEU A 21 -4.17 -0.64 8.91
N THR A 22 -3.97 -1.32 10.04
CA THR A 22 -3.98 -2.78 10.12
C THR A 22 -5.34 -3.34 9.70
N ARG A 23 -6.45 -2.72 10.12
CA ARG A 23 -7.80 -3.17 9.74
C ARG A 23 -8.04 -3.13 8.22
N ILE A 24 -7.50 -2.11 7.55
CA ILE A 24 -7.60 -1.95 6.09
C ILE A 24 -6.77 -3.04 5.42
N ALA A 25 -5.52 -3.22 5.85
CA ALA A 25 -4.63 -4.26 5.33
C ALA A 25 -5.19 -5.69 5.53
N VAL A 26 -5.86 -5.97 6.66
CA VAL A 26 -6.56 -7.25 6.90
C VAL A 26 -7.70 -7.43 5.91
N THR A 27 -8.57 -6.43 5.78
CA THR A 27 -9.73 -6.48 4.87
C THR A 27 -9.28 -6.68 3.42
N ALA A 28 -8.18 -6.05 3.04
CA ALA A 28 -7.54 -6.18 1.74
C ALA A 28 -6.82 -7.52 1.53
N GLY A 29 -6.67 -8.36 2.56
CA GLY A 29 -5.87 -9.60 2.47
C GLY A 29 -4.36 -9.36 2.29
N ARG A 30 -3.88 -8.16 2.62
CA ARG A 30 -2.49 -7.69 2.39
C ARG A 30 -1.69 -7.51 3.67
N LEU A 31 -2.24 -7.89 4.84
CA LEU A 31 -1.50 -7.81 6.08
C LEU A 31 -0.47 -8.94 6.18
N GLU A 32 0.78 -8.56 6.40
CA GLU A 32 1.85 -9.45 6.84
C GLU A 32 2.27 -9.11 8.28
N THR A 33 2.55 -10.14 9.09
CA THR A 33 2.95 -10.00 10.51
C THR A 33 4.09 -10.94 10.86
N GLY A 34 4.69 -10.76 12.05
CA GLY A 34 5.67 -11.71 12.61
C GLY A 34 7.09 -11.54 12.10
N ARG A 35 7.44 -10.37 11.56
CA ARG A 35 8.80 -10.02 11.14
C ARG A 35 9.64 -9.52 12.32
N LYS A 36 10.96 -9.54 12.17
CA LYS A 36 11.89 -9.05 13.21
C LYS A 36 11.97 -7.53 13.21
N GLU A 37 11.78 -6.94 12.04
CA GLU A 37 11.89 -5.52 11.72
C GLU A 37 10.71 -4.71 12.25
N GLY A 38 9.55 -5.35 12.46
CA GLY A 38 8.33 -4.67 12.89
C GLY A 38 7.15 -5.63 13.07
N ARG A 39 6.00 -5.08 13.45
CA ARG A 39 4.82 -5.89 13.81
C ARG A 39 3.84 -6.12 12.65
N TYR A 40 3.58 -5.07 11.86
CA TYR A 40 2.57 -5.07 10.80
C TYR A 40 3.15 -4.47 9.53
N PHE A 41 2.92 -5.15 8.42
CA PHE A 41 3.38 -4.73 7.09
C PHE A 41 2.23 -4.84 6.11
N LEU A 42 2.09 -3.83 5.26
CA LEU A 42 1.26 -3.88 4.06
C LEU A 42 2.08 -4.51 2.95
N ARG A 43 1.57 -5.59 2.34
CA ARG A 43 2.19 -6.18 1.15
C ARG A 43 1.77 -5.43 -0.11
N HIS A 44 2.74 -5.20 -0.99
CA HIS A 44 2.50 -4.57 -2.28
C HIS A 44 2.05 -5.59 -3.34
N ASP A 45 2.46 -6.85 -3.16
CA ASP A 45 2.09 -8.01 -3.99
C ASP A 45 2.40 -7.80 -5.47
N ASP A 46 1.36 -7.47 -6.24
CA ASP A 46 1.32 -7.49 -7.71
C ASP A 46 1.64 -6.13 -8.35
N GLY A 47 2.06 -5.15 -7.54
CA GLY A 47 2.24 -3.77 -7.98
C GLY A 47 0.91 -3.03 -8.16
N CYS A 48 0.92 -2.00 -9.01
CA CYS A 48 -0.23 -1.14 -9.25
C CYS A 48 -1.40 -1.92 -9.89
N ALA A 49 -2.59 -1.85 -9.30
CA ALA A 49 -3.77 -2.53 -9.81
C ALA A 49 -4.25 -2.06 -11.21
N VAL A 50 -3.74 -0.92 -11.70
CA VAL A 50 -4.11 -0.36 -13.01
C VAL A 50 -3.11 -0.74 -14.10
N CYS A 51 -1.81 -0.55 -13.85
CA CYS A 51 -0.76 -0.74 -14.86
C CYS A 51 0.25 -1.85 -14.54
N GLY A 52 0.15 -2.48 -13.37
CA GLY A 52 1.09 -3.51 -12.91
C GLY A 52 2.47 -2.98 -12.49
N GLU A 53 2.67 -1.66 -12.49
CA GLU A 53 3.97 -1.08 -12.11
C GLU A 53 4.31 -1.42 -10.67
N HIS A 54 5.55 -1.84 -10.44
CA HIS A 54 6.00 -2.24 -9.12
C HIS A 54 6.11 -1.02 -8.20
N VAL A 55 5.87 -1.22 -6.90
CA VAL A 55 6.15 -0.17 -5.92
C VAL A 55 7.66 -0.04 -5.77
N VAL A 56 8.19 1.18 -5.82
CA VAL A 56 9.63 1.42 -5.71
C VAL A 56 9.97 1.82 -4.27
N ALA A 57 11.01 1.20 -3.71
CA ALA A 57 11.50 1.53 -2.38
C ALA A 57 11.94 3.00 -2.31
N GLY A 58 11.50 3.71 -1.27
CA GLY A 58 11.75 5.15 -1.10
C GLY A 58 10.86 6.06 -1.95
N GLU A 59 9.92 5.52 -2.72
CA GLU A 59 8.98 6.32 -3.52
C GLU A 59 7.55 6.27 -2.96
N PRO A 60 6.73 7.29 -3.25
CA PRO A 60 5.33 7.31 -2.84
C PRO A 60 4.48 6.27 -3.57
N PHE A 61 3.47 5.77 -2.88
CA PHE A 61 2.42 4.93 -3.46
C PHE A 61 1.10 5.15 -2.73
N TYR A 62 0.04 4.49 -3.20
CA TYR A 62 -1.28 4.61 -2.59
C TYR A 62 -1.90 3.24 -2.29
N LEU A 63 -2.72 3.20 -1.25
CA LEU A 63 -3.64 2.11 -0.94
C LEU A 63 -5.07 2.63 -1.07
N ASP A 64 -5.86 1.99 -1.92
CA ASP A 64 -7.31 2.18 -1.95
C ASP A 64 -7.92 1.41 -0.77
N PRO A 65 -8.51 2.09 0.23
CA PRO A 65 -9.00 1.44 1.44
C PRO A 65 -10.34 0.72 1.24
N ASP A 66 -11.04 0.97 0.13
CA ASP A 66 -12.32 0.32 -0.18
C ASP A 66 -12.07 -1.01 -0.91
N THR A 67 -11.12 -1.02 -1.86
CA THR A 67 -10.82 -2.20 -2.68
C THR A 67 -9.62 -2.99 -2.17
N GLY A 68 -8.76 -2.36 -1.36
CA GLY A 68 -7.48 -2.91 -0.97
C GLY A 68 -6.44 -2.86 -2.08
N GLU A 69 -6.68 -2.15 -3.18
CA GLU A 69 -5.73 -2.05 -4.29
C GLU A 69 -4.52 -1.18 -3.94
N VAL A 70 -3.34 -1.62 -4.36
CA VAL A 70 -2.13 -0.78 -4.37
C VAL A 70 -2.07 -0.05 -5.70
N LEU A 71 -1.70 1.24 -5.67
CA LEU A 71 -1.61 2.09 -6.86
C LEU A 71 -0.26 2.81 -6.87
N CYS A 72 0.36 2.92 -8.05
CA CYS A 72 1.53 3.78 -8.23
C CYS A 72 1.15 5.25 -8.03
N GLU A 73 2.15 6.13 -7.91
CA GLU A 73 1.90 7.54 -7.64
C GLU A 73 0.93 8.19 -8.63
N THR A 74 1.06 7.89 -9.93
CA THR A 74 0.21 8.44 -10.99
C THR A 74 -1.25 8.05 -10.81
N HIS A 75 -1.57 6.75 -10.81
CA HIS A 75 -2.96 6.28 -10.75
C HIS A 75 -3.60 6.53 -9.37
N GLY A 76 -2.81 6.48 -8.30
CA GLY A 76 -3.28 6.81 -6.96
C GLY A 76 -3.69 8.28 -6.84
N ARG A 77 -2.89 9.19 -7.42
CA ARG A 77 -3.21 10.63 -7.50
C ARG A 77 -4.46 10.88 -8.34
N GLU A 78 -4.55 10.27 -9.52
CA GLU A 78 -5.72 10.39 -10.41
C GLU A 78 -7.02 9.97 -9.70
N ARG A 79 -7.02 8.84 -8.99
CA ARG A 79 -8.21 8.39 -8.24
C ARG A 79 -8.53 9.24 -7.02
N ARG A 80 -7.52 9.83 -6.39
CA ARG A 80 -7.72 10.70 -5.23
C ARG A 80 -8.30 12.06 -5.62
N ASP A 81 -7.91 12.56 -6.78
CA ASP A 81 -8.31 13.87 -7.30
C ASP A 81 -9.63 13.82 -8.12
N ALA A 82 -10.18 12.62 -8.35
CA ALA A 82 -11.48 12.38 -9.00
C ALA A 82 -12.67 12.57 -8.05
#